data_AF-A0A962ZGT8-F1
#
_entry.id   AF-A0A962ZGT8-F1
#
_cell.length_a   1.000
_cell.length_b   1.000
_cell.length_c   1.000
_cell.angle_alpha   90.00
_cell.angle_beta   90.00
_cell.angle_gamma   90.00
#
_symmetry.space_group_name_H-M   'P 1'
#
loop_
_entity.id
_entity.type
_entity.pdbx_description
1 polymer ?
#
loop_
_entity_poly.entity_id
_entity_poly.type
_entity_poly.pdbx_seq_one_letter_code
_entity_poly.pdbx_strand_id
1 'polypeptide(L)' 'MSAEALKGKTIVITGANSGIGLVAADALAGMGAHVVMACRRREAAEQAMRDIRLHHPQASLDFV' A
#
# COMPACT_ATOMS: atom_id res chain seq x y z
N MET A 1 14.45 -14.94 -3.16
CA MET A 1 14.10 -13.56 -3.58
C MET A 1 14.18 -12.67 -2.36
N SER A 2 14.85 -11.51 -2.45
CA SER A 2 14.93 -10.57 -1.34
C SER A 2 13.54 -10.04 -1.02
N ALA A 3 13.08 -10.17 0.22
CA ALA A 3 11.79 -9.71 0.69
C ALA A 3 11.60 -8.18 0.57
N GLU A 4 12.65 -7.44 0.24
CA GLU A 4 12.67 -5.97 0.18
C GLU A 4 13.13 -5.43 -1.19
N ALA A 5 12.74 -6.09 -2.28
CA ALA A 5 13.19 -5.73 -3.63
C ALA A 5 12.84 -4.27 -4.05
N LEU A 6 11.88 -3.63 -3.39
CA LEU A 6 11.44 -2.26 -3.67
C LEU A 6 11.77 -1.26 -2.56
N LYS A 7 12.64 -1.62 -1.61
CA LYS A 7 13.06 -0.72 -0.53
C LYS A 7 13.60 0.60 -1.06
N GLY A 8 13.11 1.69 -0.46
CA GLY A 8 13.49 3.06 -0.85
C GLY A 8 12.80 3.58 -2.12
N LYS A 9 11.89 2.81 -2.73
CA LYS A 9 11.04 3.30 -3.83
C LYS A 9 9.73 3.86 -3.28
N THR A 10 9.28 4.97 -3.84
CA THR A 10 7.94 5.54 -3.61
C THR A 10 7.06 5.25 -4.81
N ILE A 11 5.87 4.70 -4.59
CA ILE A 11 4.92 4.31 -5.63
C ILE A 11 3.56 4.93 -5.32
N VAL A 12 3.00 5.66 -6.27
CA VAL A 12 1.65 6.23 -6.16
C VAL A 12 0.68 5.31 -6.89
N ILE A 13 -0.39 4.89 -6.22
CA ILE A 13 -1.44 4.03 -6.78
C ILE A 13 -2.78 4.73 -6.67
N THR A 14 -3.41 5.01 -7.81
CA THR A 14 -4.78 5.53 -7.86
C THR A 14 -5.79 4.41 -7.66
N GLY A 15 -6.83 4.64 -6.87
CA GLY A 15 -7.86 3.61 -6.61
C GLY A 15 -7.34 2.44 -5.77
N ALA A 16 -6.31 2.67 -4.95
CA ALA A 16 -5.65 1.67 -4.12
C ALA A 16 -6.50 1.12 -2.96
N ASN A 17 -7.71 1.63 -2.73
CA ASN A 17 -8.57 1.22 -1.62
C ASN A 17 -9.50 0.04 -1.95
N SER A 18 -9.46 -0.51 -3.17
CA SER A 18 -10.25 -1.69 -3.56
C SER A 18 -9.69 -2.38 -4.81
N GLY A 19 -10.17 -3.60 -5.07
CA GLY A 19 -9.88 -4.33 -6.30
C GLY A 19 -8.39 -4.53 -6.57
N ILE A 20 -7.99 -4.36 -7.83
CA ILE A 20 -6.60 -4.56 -8.27
C ILE A 20 -5.66 -3.55 -7.61
N GLY A 21 -6.10 -2.30 -7.41
CA GLY A 21 -5.29 -1.27 -6.77
C GLY A 21 -4.91 -1.66 -5.33
N LEU A 22 -5.83 -2.29 -4.59
CA LEU A 22 -5.57 -2.79 -3.24
C LEU A 22 -4.59 -3.95 -3.23
N VAL A 23 -4.79 -4.94 -4.10
CA VAL A 23 -3.88 -6.09 -4.21
C VAL A 23 -2.47 -5.64 -4.61
N ALA A 24 -2.37 -4.66 -5.53
CA ALA A 24 -1.09 -4.07 -5.90
C ALA A 24 -0.45 -3.32 -4.73
N ALA A 25 -1.21 -2.52 -3.98
CA ALA A 25 -0.71 -1.79 -2.81
C ALA A 25 -0.16 -2.75 -1.73
N ASP A 26 -0.90 -3.82 -1.43
CA ASP A 26 -0.51 -4.86 -0.47
C ASP A 26 0.82 -5.52 -0.88
N ALA A 27 0.90 -6.04 -2.12
CA ALA A 27 2.09 -6.71 -2.62
C ALA A 27 3.32 -5.78 -2.67
N LEU A 28 3.16 -4.55 -3.17
CA LEU A 28 4.26 -3.60 -3.30
C LEU A 28 4.76 -3.12 -1.93
N ALA A 29 3.85 -2.91 -0.97
CA ALA A 29 4.22 -2.60 0.41
C ALA A 29 4.95 -3.78 1.07
N GLY A 30 4.49 -5.02 0.83
CA GLY A 30 5.17 -6.24 1.27
C GLY A 30 6.58 -6.41 0.70
N MET A 31 6.86 -5.84 -0.46
CA MET A 31 8.19 -5.78 -1.09
C MET A 31 9.06 -4.62 -0.57
N GLY A 32 8.60 -3.87 0.45
CA GLY A 32 9.32 -2.78 1.10
C GLY A 32 9.19 -1.42 0.44
N ALA A 33 8.28 -1.24 -0.52
CA ALA A 33 8.01 0.07 -1.11
C ALA A 33 7.29 0.99 -0.12
N HIS A 34 7.49 2.30 -0.26
CA HIS A 34 6.58 3.31 0.26
C HIS A 34 5.43 3.50 -0.73
N VAL A 35 4.19 3.21 -0.31
CA VAL A 35 3.02 3.29 -1.20
C VAL A 35 2.12 4.46 -0.81
N VAL A 36 1.90 5.37 -1.75
CA VAL A 36 0.94 6.47 -1.61
C VAL A 36 -0.37 6.06 -2.27
N MET A 37 -1.41 5.90 -1.47
CA MET A 37 -2.73 5.49 -1.90
C MET A 37 -3.57 6.72 -2.27
N ALA A 38 -3.68 7.02 -3.58
CA ALA A 38 -4.49 8.12 -4.07
C ALA A 38 -5.96 7.69 -4.24
N CYS A 39 -6.82 8.04 -3.28
CA CYS A 39 -8.22 7.58 -3.24
C CYS A 39 -9.21 8.70 -2.91
N ARG A 40 -10.44 8.61 -3.43
CA ARG A 40 -11.47 9.64 -3.20
C ARG A 40 -12.06 9.64 -1.78
N ARG A 41 -12.07 8.48 -1.11
CA ARG A 41 -12.73 8.28 0.19
C ARG A 41 -11.69 7.90 1.24
N ARG A 42 -11.41 8.82 2.16
CA ARG A 42 -10.45 8.66 3.26
C ARG A 42 -10.70 7.41 4.09
N GLU A 43 -11.91 7.25 4.61
CA GLU A 43 -12.26 6.13 5.51
C GLU A 43 -11.99 4.76 4.90
N ALA A 44 -12.30 4.59 3.60
CA ALA A 44 -12.04 3.36 2.88
C ALA A 44 -10.54 3.14 2.63
N ALA A 45 -9.78 4.20 2.36
CA ALA A 45 -8.33 4.11 2.23
C ALA A 45 -7.66 3.77 3.57
N GLU A 46 -8.11 4.37 4.67
CA GLU A 46 -7.60 4.08 6.01
C GLU A 46 -7.92 2.63 6.43
N GLN A 47 -9.10 2.10 6.08
CA GLN A 47 -9.41 0.69 6.30
C GLN A 47 -8.47 -0.21 5.49
N ALA A 48 -8.29 0.06 4.20
CA ALA A 48 -7.35 -0.69 3.36
C ALA A 48 -5.91 -0.63 3.91
N MET A 49 -5.45 0.54 4.36
CA MET A 49 -4.12 0.69 4.99
C MET A 49 -3.99 -0.11 6.29
N ARG A 50 -5.07 -0.21 7.10
CA ARG A 50 -5.09 -1.08 8.28
C ARG A 50 -4.97 -2.54 7.88
N ASP A 51 -5.74 -2.97 6.87
CA ASP A 51 -5.74 -4.35 6.39
C ASP A 51 -4.35 -4.75 5.85
N ILE A 52 -3.72 -3.90 5.04
CA ILE A 52 -2.35 -4.12 4.55
C ILE A 52 -1.36 -4.24 5.72
N ARG A 53 -1.47 -3.39 6.75
CA ARG A 53 -0.58 -3.44 7.93
C ARG A 53 -0.76 -4.70 8.78
N LEU A 54 -1.90 -5.39 8.70
CA LEU A 54 -2.08 -6.69 9.36
C LEU A 54 -1.20 -7.78 8.69
N HIS A 55 -1.05 -7.74 7.37
CA HIS A 55 -0.18 -8.67 6.63
C HIS A 55 1.29 -8.23 6.64
N HIS A 56 1.51 -6.91 6.63
CA HIS A 56 2.82 -6.29 6.54
C HIS A 56 2.99 -5.22 7.64
N PRO A 57 3.37 -5.61 8.88
CA PRO A 57 3.44 -4.68 10.01
C PRO A 57 4.39 -3.49 9.81
N GLN A 58 5.38 -3.62 8.93
CA GLN A 58 6.34 -2.55 8.58
C GLN A 58 5.98 -1.80 7.29
N ALA A 59 4.79 -2.01 6.73
CA ALA A 59 4.35 -1.33 5.51
C ALA A 59 4.36 0.19 5.69
N SER A 60 5.10 0.87 4.80
CA SER A 60 5.14 2.32 4.71
C SER A 60 4.04 2.78 3.74
N LEU A 61 2.97 3.36 4.28
CA LEU A 61 1.77 3.72 3.53
C LEU A 61 1.32 5.14 3.88
N ASP A 62 1.04 5.93 2.87
CA ASP A 62 0.38 7.24 2.97
C ASP A 62 -0.90 7.27 2.13
N PHE A 63 -1.77 8.23 2.41
CA PHE A 63 -3.02 8.46 1.68
C PHE A 63 -3.09 9.91 1.18
N VAL A 64 -3.59 10.07 -0.06
CA VAL A 64 -3.91 11.37 -0.66
C VAL A 64 -5.30 11.35 -1.30
#